data_AF-A0A7R5KGJ4-F1
#
_entry.id   AF-A0A7R5KGJ4-F1
#
_cell.length_a   1.000
_cell.length_b   1.000
_cell.length_c   1.000
_cell.angle_alpha   90.00
_cell.angle_beta   90.00
_cell.angle_gamma   90.00
#
_symmetry.space_group_name_H-M   'P 1'
#
loop_
_entity.id
_entity.type
_entity.pdbx_description
1 polymer ?
#
loop_
_entity_poly.entity_id
_entity_poly.type
_entity_poly.pdbx_seq_one_letter_code
_entity_poly.pdbx_strand_id
1 'polypeptide(L)'
;MLPQKPPVFPDGERILAVPQDKHASCFWMGWTGLRGCEKIGLSGEGTDAVVILEKTPFQEEKIPDLLKKAMKAELQMQNDIYCTFYLSPPPELSEIKATVVYPATEKHIQKYLRHEVHLIRETWEDYQNITLPFIQSQSFSIQWVYNILEKKAETERIVHENPDPSNGFVLVPDLKWNQNQLDDLYLVAVVHRREIKSLRDLTAEHLPLLRNVLQEGKEAIAKRFGVPGSQLRIYLHYQPSYYHLHVHFTAVGHDAPGSSVERAHLLADVIDNLAVDSTFYQKRALTFPLRADEPLFKKFQEAGKV
;
A
#
# COMPACT_ATOMS: atom_id res chain seq x y z
N MET A 1 2.84 -18.87 37.67
CA MET A 1 1.96 -18.50 36.55
C MET A 1 1.25 -19.77 36.10
N LEU A 2 -0.07 -19.84 36.27
CA LEU A 2 -0.87 -20.97 35.80
C LEU A 2 -1.06 -20.85 34.27
N PRO A 3 -0.98 -21.95 33.49
CA PRO A 3 -1.21 -21.88 32.06
C PRO A 3 -2.69 -21.63 31.78
N GLN A 4 -3.00 -20.54 31.06
CA GLN A 4 -4.35 -20.28 30.58
C GLN A 4 -4.73 -21.35 29.55
N LYS A 5 -5.85 -22.04 29.77
CA LYS A 5 -6.42 -22.98 28.79
C LYS A 5 -6.85 -22.22 27.52
N PRO A 6 -6.68 -22.80 26.33
CA PRO A 6 -7.14 -22.17 25.09
C PRO A 6 -8.67 -22.07 25.06
N PRO A 7 -9.25 -21.00 24.48
CA PRO A 7 -10.69 -20.85 24.33
C PRO A 7 -11.24 -21.89 23.35
N VAL A 8 -12.44 -22.41 23.64
CA VAL A 8 -13.19 -23.35 22.80
C VAL A 8 -14.32 -22.56 22.12
N PHE A 9 -14.45 -22.66 20.79
CA PHE A 9 -15.54 -22.04 20.04
C PHE A 9 -16.78 -22.96 20.03
N PRO A 10 -18.01 -22.44 20.22
CA PRO A 10 -19.24 -23.25 20.16
C PRO A 10 -19.64 -23.61 18.73
N ASP A 11 -20.23 -24.80 18.57
CA ASP A 11 -20.82 -25.28 17.31
C ASP A 11 -22.15 -24.59 17.02
N GLY A 12 -22.35 -24.06 15.80
CA GLY A 12 -23.70 -23.88 15.25
C GLY A 12 -24.18 -22.48 14.85
N GLU A 13 -23.33 -21.48 14.63
CA GLU A 13 -23.78 -20.14 14.20
C GLU A 13 -23.32 -19.73 12.80
N ARG A 14 -24.15 -18.95 12.09
CA ARG A 14 -23.89 -18.49 10.72
C ARG A 14 -22.80 -17.42 10.69
N ILE A 15 -21.64 -17.81 10.19
CA ILE A 15 -20.45 -16.99 10.00
C ILE A 15 -20.52 -16.26 8.65
N LEU A 16 -20.37 -14.94 8.64
CA LEU A 16 -20.11 -14.18 7.41
C LEU A 16 -18.60 -14.12 7.17
N ALA A 17 -18.15 -14.85 6.13
CA ALA A 17 -16.77 -14.85 5.70
C ALA A 17 -16.57 -13.93 4.48
N VAL A 18 -15.61 -13.01 4.57
CA VAL A 18 -15.24 -12.10 3.47
C VAL A 18 -13.79 -12.39 3.04
N PRO A 19 -13.54 -12.86 1.81
CA PRO A 19 -12.18 -13.12 1.34
C PRO A 19 -11.40 -11.81 1.19
N GLN A 20 -10.11 -11.82 1.53
CA GLN A 20 -9.13 -10.83 1.08
C GLN A 20 -8.21 -11.50 0.03
N ASP A 21 -8.02 -10.85 -1.12
CA ASP A 21 -7.19 -11.30 -2.25
C ASP A 21 -6.07 -10.25 -2.39
N LYS A 22 -4.77 -10.51 -2.64
CA LYS A 22 -4.00 -11.70 -3.05
C LYS A 22 -2.63 -11.62 -2.35
N HIS A 23 -2.06 -12.77 -1.94
CA HIS A 23 -0.76 -13.03 -1.27
C HIS A 23 -0.78 -13.45 0.21
N ALA A 24 -1.89 -13.31 0.91
CA ALA A 24 -2.13 -14.07 2.13
C ALA A 24 -3.60 -14.46 2.12
N SER A 25 -3.87 -15.77 2.15
CA SER A 25 -5.20 -16.32 2.39
C SER A 25 -5.65 -15.92 3.80
N CYS A 26 -6.21 -14.71 3.88
CA CYS A 26 -6.85 -14.12 5.04
C CYS A 26 -8.36 -14.37 4.91
N PHE A 27 -8.90 -15.20 5.80
CA PHE A 27 -10.34 -15.32 5.97
C PHE A 27 -10.81 -14.35 7.04
N TRP A 28 -11.83 -13.58 6.72
CA TRP A 28 -12.63 -12.86 7.69
C TRP A 28 -13.68 -13.75 8.33
N MET A 29 -13.96 -13.49 9.60
CA MET A 29 -15.26 -13.76 10.19
C MET A 29 -15.72 -12.44 10.82
N GLY A 30 -16.62 -11.73 10.13
CA GLY A 30 -17.21 -10.49 10.62
C GLY A 30 -18.64 -10.76 11.04
N TRP A 31 -18.97 -10.53 12.32
CA TRP A 31 -20.35 -10.61 12.80
C TRP A 31 -21.02 -9.25 12.66
N THR A 32 -21.86 -9.07 11.64
CA THR A 32 -22.81 -7.95 11.61
C THR A 32 -24.09 -8.32 10.87
N GLY A 33 -25.20 -8.43 11.62
CA GLY A 33 -26.52 -7.96 11.18
C GLY A 33 -27.51 -8.94 10.56
N LEU A 34 -28.05 -9.88 11.34
CA LEU A 34 -29.49 -10.22 11.25
C LEU A 34 -30.15 -9.76 12.55
N ARG A 35 -31.14 -8.88 12.45
CA ARG A 35 -31.98 -8.50 13.60
C ARG A 35 -32.77 -9.75 14.03
N GLY A 36 -32.34 -10.36 15.13
CA GLY A 36 -33.11 -11.38 15.84
C GLY A 36 -32.24 -12.43 16.54
N CYS A 37 -32.12 -12.31 17.89
CA CYS A 37 -31.63 -13.31 18.88
C CYS A 37 -30.19 -13.84 18.71
N GLU A 38 -29.41 -14.19 19.74
CA GLU A 38 -29.42 -14.03 21.20
C GLU A 38 -27.95 -14.16 21.65
N LYS A 39 -27.48 -13.19 22.43
CA LYS A 39 -26.28 -13.13 23.31
C LYS A 39 -25.34 -14.36 23.37
N ILE A 40 -24.08 -14.17 22.95
CA ILE A 40 -22.92 -14.89 23.53
C ILE A 40 -22.19 -13.96 24.49
N GLY A 41 -22.12 -14.36 25.77
CA GLY A 41 -21.34 -13.68 26.79
C GLY A 41 -20.72 -14.67 27.76
N LEU A 42 -19.39 -14.67 27.86
CA LEU A 42 -18.74 -14.77 29.16
C LEU A 42 -18.95 -13.39 29.79
N SER A 43 -19.86 -13.33 30.77
CA SER A 43 -20.46 -12.11 31.35
C SER A 43 -21.15 -11.17 30.35
N GLY A 44 -22.43 -11.45 30.08
CA GLY A 44 -23.50 -10.45 30.24
C GLY A 44 -23.65 -9.26 29.29
N GLU A 45 -22.66 -8.89 28.47
CA GLU A 45 -22.76 -7.78 27.51
C GLU A 45 -22.16 -8.21 26.16
N GLY A 46 -22.98 -8.23 25.11
CA GLY A 46 -22.57 -8.62 23.75
C GLY A 46 -21.50 -7.67 23.24
N THR A 47 -20.24 -8.13 23.23
CA THR A 47 -19.07 -7.35 22.85
C THR A 47 -18.47 -7.93 21.59
N ASP A 48 -18.17 -7.06 20.63
CA ASP A 48 -17.67 -7.46 19.31
C ASP A 48 -16.27 -8.08 19.40
N ALA A 49 -15.93 -8.92 18.41
CA ALA A 49 -14.59 -9.47 18.23
C ALA A 49 -14.18 -9.40 16.76
N VAL A 50 -12.89 -9.21 16.49
CA VAL A 50 -12.31 -9.39 15.15
C VAL A 50 -11.40 -10.62 15.17
N VAL A 51 -11.68 -11.60 14.31
CA VAL A 51 -10.86 -12.81 14.15
C VAL A 51 -10.21 -12.77 12.76
N ILE A 52 -8.88 -12.86 12.74
CA ILE A 52 -8.06 -12.84 11.53
C ILE A 52 -7.40 -14.20 11.39
N LEU A 53 -7.68 -14.90 10.30
CA LEU A 53 -7.15 -16.24 10.03
C LEU A 53 -6.21 -16.18 8.82
N GLU A 54 -4.93 -16.47 9.02
CA GLU A 54 -3.90 -16.41 7.98
C GLU A 54 -3.26 -17.80 7.78
N LYS A 55 -3.13 -18.25 6.53
CA LYS A 55 -2.26 -19.41 6.25
C LYS A 55 -0.80 -19.07 6.55
N THR A 56 -0.07 -20.02 7.12
CA THR A 56 1.36 -19.86 7.32
C THR A 56 2.13 -20.08 6.02
N PRO A 57 3.21 -19.32 5.76
CA PRO A 57 4.08 -19.58 4.61
C PRO A 57 4.72 -20.97 4.70
N PHE A 58 5.04 -21.54 3.55
CA PHE A 58 5.85 -22.75 3.49
C PHE A 58 7.27 -22.48 4.03
N GLN A 59 7.81 -23.44 4.77
CA GLN A 59 9.21 -23.47 5.16
C GLN A 59 9.96 -24.32 4.15
N GLU A 60 10.82 -23.69 3.35
CA GLU A 60 11.49 -24.33 2.20
C GLU A 60 12.23 -25.60 2.60
N GLU A 61 12.86 -25.60 3.78
CA GLU A 61 13.63 -26.73 4.32
C GLU A 61 12.75 -27.95 4.61
N LYS A 62 11.44 -27.75 4.84
CA LYS A 62 10.48 -28.83 5.13
C LYS A 62 9.79 -29.38 3.89
N ILE A 63 9.87 -28.70 2.75
CA ILE A 63 9.17 -29.09 1.51
C ILE A 63 9.67 -30.43 0.95
N PRO A 64 10.99 -30.71 0.88
CA PRO A 64 11.45 -32.00 0.38
C PRO A 64 10.93 -33.19 1.19
N ASP A 65 10.87 -33.06 2.52
CA ASP A 65 10.35 -34.11 3.39
C ASP A 65 8.83 -34.23 3.30
N LEU A 66 8.13 -33.13 3.06
CA LEU A 66 6.71 -33.14 2.74
C LEU A 66 6.41 -33.94 1.47
N LEU A 67 7.13 -33.65 0.38
CA LEU A 67 6.90 -34.30 -0.92
C LEU A 67 7.18 -35.81 -0.90
N LYS A 68 7.96 -36.28 0.08
CA LYS A 68 8.19 -37.71 0.31
C LYS A 68 7.04 -38.40 1.06
N LYS A 69 6.21 -37.64 1.79
CA LYS A 69 5.07 -38.22 2.53
C LYS A 69 3.94 -38.54 1.55
N ALA A 70 3.28 -39.67 1.79
CA ALA A 70 2.04 -39.99 1.09
C ALA A 70 0.97 -38.94 1.45
N MET A 71 0.57 -38.14 0.48
CA MET A 71 -0.48 -37.15 0.61
C MET A 71 -1.63 -37.50 -0.33
N LYS A 72 -2.86 -37.21 0.10
CA LYS A 72 -3.99 -37.24 -0.84
C LYS A 72 -3.81 -36.10 -1.83
N ALA A 73 -3.69 -36.45 -3.10
CA ALA A 73 -3.60 -35.52 -4.22
C ALA A 73 -4.78 -35.78 -5.15
N GLU A 74 -5.51 -34.73 -5.48
CA GLU A 74 -6.59 -34.76 -6.47
C GLU A 74 -6.17 -33.94 -7.69
N LEU A 75 -6.11 -34.58 -8.85
CA LEU A 75 -5.76 -33.91 -10.10
C LEU A 75 -6.89 -32.94 -10.49
N GLN A 76 -6.58 -31.66 -10.61
CA GLN A 76 -7.53 -30.61 -11.01
C GLN A 76 -7.44 -30.31 -12.51
N MET A 77 -6.24 -30.30 -13.07
CA MET A 77 -6.00 -30.04 -14.48
C MET A 77 -4.73 -30.76 -14.94
N GLN A 78 -4.73 -31.28 -16.15
CA GLN A 78 -3.52 -31.73 -16.86
C GLN A 78 -3.54 -31.23 -18.30
N ASN A 79 -2.44 -30.61 -18.72
CA ASN A 79 -2.18 -30.31 -20.11
C ASN A 79 -0.70 -30.59 -20.42
N ASP A 80 -0.43 -31.62 -21.22
CA ASP A 80 0.91 -32.14 -21.50
C ASP A 80 1.69 -32.41 -20.20
N ILE A 81 2.78 -31.68 -19.95
CA ILE A 81 3.63 -31.80 -18.75
C ILE A 81 3.15 -30.95 -17.57
N TYR A 82 2.11 -30.13 -17.73
CA TYR A 82 1.60 -29.24 -16.69
C TYR A 82 0.42 -29.90 -15.96
N CYS A 83 0.60 -30.18 -14.68
CA CYS A 83 -0.43 -30.75 -13.81
C CYS A 83 -0.67 -29.87 -12.58
N THR A 84 -1.93 -29.60 -12.27
CA THR A 84 -2.35 -28.90 -11.05
C THR A 84 -3.07 -29.89 -10.14
N PHE A 85 -2.69 -29.94 -8.86
CA PHE A 85 -3.30 -30.82 -7.87
C PHE A 85 -3.85 -30.03 -6.68
N TYR A 86 -4.96 -30.48 -6.11
CA TYR A 86 -5.32 -30.16 -4.73
C TYR A 86 -4.64 -31.15 -3.79
N LEU A 87 -3.75 -30.65 -2.94
CA LEU A 87 -3.07 -31.45 -1.92
C LEU A 87 -3.78 -31.29 -0.58
N SER A 88 -3.97 -32.40 0.14
CA SER A 88 -4.36 -32.39 1.55
C SER A 88 -3.13 -32.65 2.42
N PRO A 89 -2.40 -31.59 2.84
CA PRO A 89 -1.19 -31.75 3.63
C PRO A 89 -1.51 -32.26 5.04
N PRO A 90 -0.53 -32.84 5.75
CA PRO A 90 -0.72 -33.26 7.14
C PRO A 90 -0.95 -32.04 8.07
N PRO A 91 -1.45 -32.26 9.30
CA PRO A 91 -1.78 -31.18 10.24
C PRO A 91 -0.64 -30.20 10.52
N GLU A 92 0.61 -30.69 10.56
CA GLU A 92 1.81 -29.86 10.84
C GLU A 92 2.08 -28.77 9.78
N LEU A 93 1.44 -28.86 8.62
CA LEU A 93 1.52 -27.89 7.52
C LEU A 93 0.17 -27.27 7.18
N SER A 94 -0.85 -27.63 7.94
CA SER A 94 -2.21 -27.08 7.83
C SER A 94 -2.50 -26.05 8.91
N GLU A 95 -1.47 -25.64 9.68
CA GLU A 95 -1.60 -24.62 10.71
C GLU A 95 -2.14 -23.33 10.11
N ILE A 96 -3.15 -22.77 10.79
CA ILE A 96 -3.72 -21.47 10.49
C ILE A 96 -3.40 -20.59 11.66
N LYS A 97 -2.71 -19.48 11.40
CA LYS A 97 -2.47 -18.46 12.41
C LYS A 97 -3.78 -17.73 12.65
N ALA A 98 -4.26 -17.77 13.89
CA ALA A 98 -5.45 -17.04 14.32
C ALA A 98 -5.05 -15.87 15.24
N THR A 99 -5.45 -14.65 14.88
CA THR A 99 -5.32 -13.45 15.71
C THR A 99 -6.71 -12.98 16.13
N VAL A 100 -6.94 -12.79 17.43
CA VAL A 100 -8.24 -12.36 17.97
C VAL A 100 -8.09 -11.01 18.66
N VAL A 101 -8.91 -10.03 18.26
CA VAL A 101 -9.06 -8.74 18.93
C VAL A 101 -10.38 -8.74 19.68
N TYR A 102 -10.32 -8.74 21.01
CA TYR A 102 -11.50 -8.78 21.87
C TYR A 102 -11.25 -8.03 23.20
N PRO A 103 -12.18 -7.14 23.63
CA PRO A 103 -13.32 -6.64 22.87
C PRO A 103 -12.85 -5.75 21.71
N ALA A 104 -13.44 -5.94 20.54
CA ALA A 104 -13.22 -5.07 19.40
C ALA A 104 -13.97 -3.75 19.59
N THR A 105 -13.34 -2.64 19.21
CA THR A 105 -13.99 -1.34 19.16
C THR A 105 -14.45 -1.09 17.73
N GLU A 106 -15.33 -0.11 17.51
CA GLU A 106 -15.69 0.33 16.16
C GLU A 106 -14.46 0.68 15.31
N LYS A 107 -13.41 1.26 15.92
CA LYS A 107 -12.15 1.53 15.22
C LYS A 107 -11.44 0.26 14.76
N HIS A 108 -11.47 -0.81 15.57
CA HIS A 108 -10.93 -2.11 15.17
C HIS A 108 -11.73 -2.68 14.00
N ILE A 109 -13.07 -2.61 14.06
CA ILE A 109 -13.95 -3.08 12.99
C ILE A 109 -13.67 -2.33 11.70
N GLN A 110 -13.68 -1.00 11.71
CA GLN A 110 -13.46 -0.16 10.52
C GLN A 110 -12.06 -0.32 9.91
N LYS A 111 -11.03 -0.52 10.75
CA LYS A 111 -9.65 -0.79 10.29
C LYS A 111 -9.59 -2.03 9.38
N TYR A 112 -10.36 -3.03 9.76
CA TYR A 112 -10.23 -4.38 9.26
C TYR A 112 -11.32 -4.63 8.18
N LEU A 113 -12.47 -3.96 8.24
CA LEU A 113 -13.54 -4.04 7.24
C LEU A 113 -13.01 -3.90 5.80
N ARG A 114 -13.46 -4.78 4.90
CA ARG A 114 -13.13 -4.67 3.48
C ARG A 114 -13.79 -3.42 2.92
N HIS A 115 -12.98 -2.53 2.39
CA HIS A 115 -13.44 -1.35 1.67
C HIS A 115 -13.50 -1.69 0.19
N GLU A 116 -14.65 -1.47 -0.44
CA GLU A 116 -14.75 -1.55 -1.91
C GLU A 116 -13.87 -0.48 -2.52
N VAL A 117 -13.06 -0.85 -3.52
CA VAL A 117 -12.14 0.04 -4.21
C VAL A 117 -12.57 0.14 -5.66
N HIS A 118 -12.71 1.35 -6.16
CA HIS A 118 -13.11 1.66 -7.51
C HIS A 118 -11.96 2.35 -8.25
N LEU A 119 -11.75 2.00 -9.52
CA LEU A 119 -10.83 2.73 -10.39
C LEU A 119 -11.56 3.92 -11.00
N ILE A 120 -11.01 5.11 -10.76
CA ILE A 120 -11.44 6.36 -11.36
C ILE A 120 -10.50 6.68 -12.50
N ARG A 121 -11.05 7.05 -13.66
CA ARG A 121 -10.28 7.58 -14.80
C ARG A 121 -10.57 9.07 -14.95
N GLU A 122 -9.76 9.88 -14.29
CA GLU A 122 -9.93 11.32 -14.18
C GLU A 122 -9.32 12.06 -15.39
N THR A 123 -10.14 12.78 -16.15
CA THR A 123 -9.68 13.71 -17.19
C THR A 123 -9.13 15.00 -16.58
N TRP A 124 -8.49 15.84 -17.39
CA TRP A 124 -8.07 17.16 -16.90
C TRP A 124 -9.25 18.03 -16.43
N GLU A 125 -10.37 17.97 -17.14
CA GLU A 125 -11.60 18.67 -16.75
C GLU A 125 -12.13 18.17 -15.39
N ASP A 126 -12.12 16.85 -15.17
CA ASP A 126 -12.50 16.27 -13.88
C ASP A 126 -11.55 16.71 -12.76
N TYR A 127 -10.24 16.77 -13.04
CA TYR A 127 -9.27 17.30 -12.09
C TYR A 127 -9.60 18.76 -11.71
N GLN A 128 -9.82 19.63 -12.71
CA GLN A 128 -10.09 21.04 -12.46
C GLN A 128 -11.41 21.30 -11.73
N ASN A 129 -12.44 20.50 -12.02
CA ASN A 129 -13.80 20.74 -11.53
C ASN A 129 -14.16 19.94 -10.27
N ILE A 130 -13.46 18.84 -9.99
CA ILE A 130 -13.79 17.91 -8.90
C ILE A 130 -12.61 17.82 -7.92
N THR A 131 -11.46 17.34 -8.39
CA THR A 131 -10.35 16.98 -7.52
C THR A 131 -9.59 18.18 -6.97
N LEU A 132 -9.27 19.17 -7.79
CA LEU A 132 -8.56 20.37 -7.35
C LEU A 132 -9.39 21.18 -6.33
N PRO A 133 -10.69 21.45 -6.55
CA PRO A 133 -11.55 22.08 -5.55
C PRO A 133 -11.63 21.24 -4.27
N PHE A 134 -11.70 19.91 -4.38
CA PHE A 134 -11.63 19.03 -3.22
C PHE A 134 -10.33 19.24 -2.45
N ILE A 135 -9.17 19.15 -3.11
CA ILE A 135 -7.85 19.34 -2.48
C ILE A 135 -7.77 20.70 -1.77
N GLN A 136 -8.22 21.77 -2.42
CA GLN A 136 -8.20 23.13 -1.86
C GLN A 136 -9.15 23.30 -0.67
N SER A 137 -10.25 22.55 -0.64
CA SER A 137 -11.18 22.54 0.49
C SER A 137 -10.66 21.79 1.72
N GLN A 138 -9.66 20.93 1.53
CA GLN A 138 -9.09 20.11 2.61
C GLN A 138 -7.90 20.83 3.25
N SER A 139 -7.92 20.96 4.57
CA SER A 139 -6.80 21.51 5.36
C SER A 139 -5.75 20.43 5.64
N PHE A 140 -5.13 19.87 4.61
CA PHE A 140 -4.04 18.90 4.79
C PHE A 140 -2.80 19.59 5.35
N SER A 141 -2.50 19.39 6.64
CA SER A 141 -1.25 19.88 7.21
C SER A 141 -0.07 19.05 6.68
N ILE A 142 0.77 19.68 5.86
CA ILE A 142 2.06 19.15 5.40
C ILE A 142 3.23 19.75 6.19
N GLN A 143 2.98 20.26 7.40
CA GLN A 143 4.02 20.92 8.21
C GLN A 143 5.22 20.01 8.52
N TRP A 144 5.00 18.69 8.63
CA TRP A 144 6.08 17.73 8.83
C TRP A 144 7.06 17.73 7.64
N VAL A 145 6.58 17.92 6.41
CA VAL A 145 7.40 18.07 5.20
C VAL A 145 8.29 19.29 5.33
N TYR A 146 7.72 20.43 5.71
CA TYR A 146 8.47 21.66 5.91
C TYR A 146 9.48 21.56 7.06
N ASN A 147 9.16 20.80 8.12
CA ASN A 147 10.12 20.59 9.20
C ASN A 147 11.38 19.84 8.71
N ILE A 148 11.24 18.90 7.78
CA ILE A 148 12.39 18.22 7.14
C ILE A 148 13.17 19.20 6.26
N LEU A 149 12.47 19.93 5.38
CA LEU A 149 13.10 20.88 4.45
C LEU A 149 13.81 22.04 5.17
N GLU A 150 13.26 22.50 6.29
CA GLU A 150 13.80 23.60 7.12
C GLU A 150 14.75 23.10 8.22
N LYS A 151 15.11 21.81 8.22
CA LYS A 151 16.05 21.19 9.18
C LYS A 151 15.61 21.27 10.66
N LYS A 152 14.30 21.36 10.88
CA LYS A 152 13.68 21.35 12.21
C LYS A 152 13.41 19.95 12.75
N ALA A 153 13.37 18.94 11.88
CA ALA A 153 13.17 17.53 12.23
C ALA A 153 13.85 16.58 11.24
N GLU A 154 14.21 15.38 11.69
CA GLU A 154 14.80 14.29 10.90
C GLU A 154 16.09 14.64 10.13
N THR A 155 16.79 15.71 10.55
CA THR A 155 18.00 16.19 9.88
C THR A 155 19.11 15.13 9.86
N GLU A 156 19.22 14.33 10.93
CA GLU A 156 20.17 13.23 11.07
C GLU A 156 19.88 12.03 10.16
N ARG A 157 18.66 11.93 9.62
CA ARG A 157 18.21 10.86 8.73
C ARG A 157 18.44 11.19 7.26
N ILE A 158 18.88 12.41 6.93
CA ILE A 158 19.11 12.84 5.54
C ILE A 158 20.24 12.02 4.92
N VAL A 159 19.94 11.35 3.81
CA VAL A 159 20.91 10.56 3.03
C VAL A 159 21.59 11.42 1.97
N HIS A 160 20.85 12.34 1.36
CA HIS A 160 21.35 13.30 0.36
C HIS A 160 20.50 14.56 0.37
N GLU A 161 21.12 15.68 0.01
CA GLU A 161 20.43 16.94 -0.19
C GLU A 161 21.07 17.72 -1.34
N ASN A 162 20.23 18.13 -2.28
CA ASN A 162 20.52 19.21 -3.20
C ASN A 162 19.80 20.47 -2.67
N PRO A 163 20.52 21.50 -2.19
CA PRO A 163 19.91 22.63 -1.49
C PRO A 163 19.32 23.69 -2.43
N ASP A 164 19.34 23.48 -3.75
CA ASP A 164 18.77 24.45 -4.70
C ASP A 164 17.25 24.64 -4.42
N PRO A 165 16.77 25.88 -4.23
CA PRO A 165 15.38 26.11 -3.83
C PRO A 165 14.36 25.75 -4.93
N SER A 166 14.77 25.65 -6.20
CA SER A 166 13.89 25.40 -7.34
C SER A 166 14.01 23.97 -7.87
N ASN A 167 15.23 23.44 -7.92
CA ASN A 167 15.61 22.18 -8.55
C ASN A 167 16.27 21.19 -7.58
N GLY A 168 16.26 21.52 -6.29
CA GLY A 168 16.81 20.70 -5.22
C GLY A 168 15.75 19.89 -4.46
N PHE A 169 16.24 18.98 -3.64
CA PHE A 169 15.44 18.04 -2.86
C PHE A 169 16.23 17.47 -1.68
N VAL A 170 15.51 16.90 -0.72
CA VAL A 170 16.06 16.13 0.40
C VAL A 170 15.65 14.66 0.23
N LEU A 171 16.61 13.73 0.30
CA LEU A 171 16.38 12.28 0.29
C LEU A 171 16.51 11.72 1.71
N VAL A 172 15.44 11.10 2.20
CA VAL A 172 15.37 10.53 3.57
C VAL A 172 14.77 9.11 3.54
N PRO A 173 15.14 8.22 4.47
CA PRO A 173 14.46 6.94 4.68
C PRO A 173 12.99 7.14 5.04
N ASP A 174 12.09 6.42 4.36
CA ASP A 174 10.64 6.45 4.65
C ASP A 174 10.38 5.86 6.05
N LEU A 175 9.33 6.34 6.72
CA LEU A 175 8.91 5.86 8.04
C LEU A 175 8.65 4.34 8.07
N LYS A 176 8.27 3.74 6.94
CA LYS A 176 7.98 2.30 6.82
C LYS A 176 9.23 1.43 6.85
N TRP A 177 10.42 2.00 6.61
CA TRP A 177 11.66 1.24 6.55
C TRP A 177 12.47 1.37 7.83
N ASN A 178 12.74 0.24 8.48
CA ASN A 178 13.52 0.18 9.71
C ASN A 178 15.04 0.19 9.50
N GLN A 179 15.50 0.10 8.24
CA GLN A 179 16.92 0.08 7.85
C GLN A 179 17.72 -1.15 8.31
N ASN A 180 17.06 -2.24 8.71
CA ASN A 180 17.75 -3.47 9.13
C ASN A 180 18.20 -4.34 7.96
N GLN A 181 17.48 -4.30 6.83
CA GLN A 181 17.83 -5.01 5.61
C GLN A 181 17.55 -4.14 4.37
N LEU A 182 18.07 -4.59 3.22
CA LEU A 182 17.93 -3.88 1.93
C LEU A 182 16.77 -4.41 1.08
N ASP A 183 16.23 -5.58 1.40
CA ASP A 183 15.12 -6.21 0.67
C ASP A 183 13.84 -5.37 0.71
N ASP A 184 13.66 -4.57 1.76
CA ASP A 184 12.57 -3.60 1.94
C ASP A 184 13.07 -2.14 1.91
N LEU A 185 14.21 -1.87 1.27
CA LEU A 185 14.75 -0.51 1.12
C LEU A 185 13.66 0.43 0.60
N TYR A 186 13.47 1.52 1.34
CA TYR A 186 12.47 2.54 1.02
C TYR A 186 12.97 3.93 1.44
N LEU A 187 13.22 4.80 0.46
CA LEU A 187 13.48 6.22 0.66
C LEU A 187 12.44 7.07 -0.06
N VAL A 188 12.35 8.33 0.35
CA VAL A 188 11.53 9.36 -0.28
C VAL A 188 12.38 10.60 -0.53
N ALA A 189 12.32 11.12 -1.76
CA ALA A 189 12.84 12.42 -2.13
C ALA A 189 11.71 13.45 -2.02
N VAL A 190 11.93 14.50 -1.22
CA VAL A 190 11.00 15.62 -1.01
C VAL A 190 11.63 16.87 -1.61
N VAL A 191 10.97 17.49 -2.59
CA VAL A 191 11.53 18.64 -3.32
C VAL A 191 11.49 19.92 -2.47
N HIS A 192 12.43 20.85 -2.66
CA HIS A 192 12.38 22.14 -1.95
C HIS A 192 11.26 23.06 -2.44
N ARG A 193 10.95 22.99 -3.74
CA ARG A 193 9.93 23.83 -4.39
C ARG A 193 8.53 23.48 -3.88
N ARG A 194 7.85 24.45 -3.26
CA ARG A 194 6.59 24.23 -2.49
C ARG A 194 5.33 24.18 -3.34
N GLU A 195 5.37 24.73 -4.56
CA GLU A 195 4.15 24.98 -5.35
C GLU A 195 3.56 23.71 -5.97
N ILE A 196 4.35 22.63 -6.06
CA ILE A 196 4.03 21.42 -6.83
C ILE A 196 3.31 20.41 -5.94
N LYS A 197 2.02 20.19 -6.18
CA LYS A 197 1.18 19.30 -5.37
C LYS A 197 1.24 17.84 -5.80
N SER A 198 1.27 17.60 -7.11
CA SER A 198 1.22 16.25 -7.70
C SER A 198 1.67 16.27 -9.17
N LEU A 199 1.50 15.13 -9.87
CA LEU A 199 1.74 15.02 -11.31
C LEU A 199 1.02 16.10 -12.15
N ARG A 200 -0.15 16.56 -11.71
CA ARG A 200 -0.97 17.55 -12.44
C ARG A 200 -0.33 18.94 -12.52
N ASP A 201 0.59 19.25 -11.61
CA ASP A 201 1.33 20.51 -11.60
C ASP A 201 2.64 20.44 -12.42
N LEU A 202 3.07 19.24 -12.84
CA LEU A 202 4.33 19.07 -13.57
C LEU A 202 4.23 19.57 -15.01
N THR A 203 5.31 20.20 -15.44
CA THR A 203 5.52 20.73 -16.80
C THR A 203 6.98 20.56 -17.21
N ALA A 204 7.35 20.88 -18.45
CA ALA A 204 8.76 20.82 -18.88
C ALA A 204 9.70 21.74 -18.06
N GLU A 205 9.17 22.78 -17.41
CA GLU A 205 9.94 23.64 -16.48
C GLU A 205 10.56 22.84 -15.34
N HIS A 206 9.92 21.74 -14.95
CA HIS A 206 10.31 20.91 -13.83
C HIS A 206 11.31 19.80 -14.22
N LEU A 207 11.66 19.67 -15.51
CA LEU A 207 12.60 18.64 -15.97
C LEU A 207 13.97 18.67 -15.25
N PRO A 208 14.59 19.84 -14.97
CA PRO A 208 15.86 19.87 -14.22
C PRO A 208 15.70 19.27 -12.81
N LEU A 209 14.67 19.67 -12.07
CA LEU A 209 14.34 19.11 -10.75
C LEU A 209 14.17 17.58 -10.81
N LEU A 210 13.34 17.08 -11.74
CA LEU A 210 13.04 15.65 -11.85
C LEU A 210 14.28 14.83 -12.22
N ARG A 211 15.15 15.36 -13.10
CA ARG A 211 16.42 14.72 -13.48
C ARG A 211 17.41 14.70 -12.33
N ASN A 212 17.50 15.79 -11.54
CA ASN A 212 18.32 15.84 -10.34
C ASN A 212 17.87 14.79 -9.33
N VAL A 213 16.57 14.70 -9.04
CA VAL A 213 16.01 13.67 -8.16
C VAL A 213 16.38 12.27 -8.63
N LEU A 214 16.18 11.97 -9.93
CA LEU A 214 16.48 10.65 -10.48
C LEU A 214 17.98 10.31 -10.39
N GLN A 215 18.84 11.21 -10.85
CA GLN A 215 20.27 10.93 -10.99
C GLN A 215 20.97 10.97 -9.63
N GLU A 216 20.85 12.07 -8.90
CA GLU A 216 21.52 12.24 -7.61
C GLU A 216 20.94 11.27 -6.56
N GLY A 217 19.64 10.98 -6.62
CA GLY A 217 19.02 9.98 -5.74
C GLY A 217 19.61 8.57 -5.94
N LYS A 218 19.79 8.14 -7.19
CA LYS A 218 20.44 6.85 -7.51
C LYS A 218 21.90 6.82 -7.05
N GLU A 219 22.65 7.90 -7.29
CA GLU A 219 24.05 8.01 -6.87
C GLU A 219 24.20 7.97 -5.35
N ALA A 220 23.35 8.70 -4.63
CA ALA A 220 23.34 8.71 -3.17
C ALA A 220 23.03 7.33 -2.59
N ILE A 221 22.01 6.63 -3.12
CA ILE A 221 21.64 5.29 -2.67
C ILE A 221 22.75 4.28 -2.96
N ALA A 222 23.35 4.32 -4.16
CA ALA A 222 24.48 3.47 -4.51
C ALA A 222 25.68 3.71 -3.60
N LYS A 223 26.02 4.97 -3.32
CA LYS A 223 27.12 5.35 -2.42
C LYS A 223 26.87 4.92 -0.98
N ARG A 224 25.64 5.08 -0.47
CA ARG A 224 25.32 4.85 0.94
C ARG A 224 25.05 3.38 1.27
N PHE A 225 24.36 2.67 0.37
CA PHE A 225 23.84 1.32 0.64
C PHE A 225 24.39 0.25 -0.32
N GLY A 226 25.19 0.63 -1.32
CA GLY A 226 25.72 -0.32 -2.32
C GLY A 226 24.67 -0.84 -3.31
N VAL A 227 23.45 -0.30 -3.30
CA VAL A 227 22.35 -0.74 -4.18
C VAL A 227 22.43 0.00 -5.51
N PRO A 228 22.67 -0.69 -6.65
CA PRO A 228 22.74 -0.04 -7.95
C PRO A 228 21.37 0.45 -8.38
N GLY A 229 21.34 1.54 -9.15
CA GLY A 229 20.08 2.13 -9.61
C GLY A 229 19.20 1.23 -10.48
N SER A 230 19.73 0.13 -11.04
CA SER A 230 18.96 -0.89 -11.77
C SER A 230 18.14 -1.81 -10.84
N GLN A 231 18.45 -1.82 -9.54
CA GLN A 231 17.68 -2.54 -8.51
C GLN A 231 16.68 -1.64 -7.78
N LEU A 232 16.46 -0.41 -8.29
CA LEU A 232 15.52 0.55 -7.71
C LEU A 232 14.29 0.74 -8.60
N ARG A 233 13.11 0.69 -7.99
CA ARG A 233 11.87 1.21 -8.56
C ARG A 233 11.71 2.64 -8.06
N ILE A 234 11.70 3.60 -8.99
CA ILE A 234 11.68 5.04 -8.67
C ILE A 234 10.44 5.67 -9.29
N TYR A 235 9.52 6.16 -8.47
CA TYR A 235 8.16 6.48 -8.91
C TYR A 235 7.46 7.54 -8.07
N LEU A 236 6.40 8.12 -8.62
CA LEU A 236 5.48 9.03 -7.94
C LEU A 236 4.12 8.35 -7.76
N HIS A 237 3.38 8.76 -6.73
CA HIS A 237 1.99 8.35 -6.56
C HIS A 237 1.00 9.32 -7.24
N TYR A 238 -0.06 8.77 -7.79
CA TYR A 238 -1.29 9.49 -8.13
C TYR A 238 -2.53 8.70 -7.71
N GLN A 239 -3.39 9.17 -6.81
CA GLN A 239 -3.23 10.36 -5.98
C GLN A 239 -2.12 10.18 -4.92
N PRO A 240 -1.36 11.24 -4.59
CA PRO A 240 -0.36 11.19 -3.54
C PRO A 240 -1.03 11.17 -2.15
N SER A 241 -0.33 10.65 -1.15
CA SER A 241 -0.84 10.65 0.24
C SER A 241 -0.79 12.04 0.88
N TYR A 242 -0.01 12.96 0.32
CA TYR A 242 0.06 14.37 0.70
C TYR A 242 0.45 15.22 -0.52
N TYR A 243 -0.07 16.44 -0.60
CA TYR A 243 0.05 17.29 -1.78
C TYR A 243 1.27 18.22 -1.72
N HIS A 244 2.45 17.60 -1.70
CA HIS A 244 3.76 18.22 -1.94
C HIS A 244 4.58 17.19 -2.71
N LEU A 245 5.14 17.56 -3.86
CA LEU A 245 5.79 16.60 -4.76
C LEU A 245 6.88 15.80 -4.05
N HIS A 246 6.75 14.48 -4.14
CA HIS A 246 7.71 13.54 -3.59
C HIS A 246 7.86 12.33 -4.51
N VAL A 247 9.04 11.72 -4.46
CA VAL A 247 9.40 10.55 -5.27
C VAL A 247 9.83 9.43 -4.36
N HIS A 248 9.26 8.25 -4.56
CA HIS A 248 9.57 7.03 -3.84
C HIS A 248 10.75 6.31 -4.52
N PHE A 249 11.68 5.82 -3.72
CA PHE A 249 12.78 4.95 -4.14
C PHE A 249 12.66 3.65 -3.35
N THR A 250 12.30 2.56 -4.01
CA THR A 250 12.16 1.25 -3.35
C THR A 250 13.03 0.22 -4.03
N ALA A 251 13.46 -0.81 -3.31
CA ALA A 251 14.03 -2.00 -3.96
C ALA A 251 13.01 -2.60 -4.97
N VAL A 252 13.47 -3.08 -6.11
CA VAL A 252 12.58 -3.70 -7.13
C VAL A 252 11.93 -4.97 -6.60
N GLY A 253 12.64 -5.76 -5.78
CA GLY A 253 12.12 -6.96 -5.13
C GLY A 253 11.15 -6.69 -3.98
N HIS A 254 11.00 -5.43 -3.55
CA HIS A 254 10.04 -5.05 -2.52
C HIS A 254 8.68 -4.76 -3.15
N ASP A 255 7.64 -5.50 -2.74
CA ASP A 255 6.24 -5.20 -3.07
C ASP A 255 5.71 -4.07 -2.17
N ALA A 256 6.31 -2.88 -2.35
CA ALA A 256 5.99 -1.70 -1.57
C ALA A 256 4.52 -1.28 -1.76
N PRO A 257 3.79 -0.92 -0.68
CA PRO A 257 2.43 -0.40 -0.81
C PRO A 257 2.38 0.83 -1.73
N GLY A 258 1.50 0.79 -2.73
CA GLY A 258 1.33 1.86 -3.72
C GLY A 258 2.26 1.80 -4.93
N SER A 259 3.09 0.75 -5.05
CA SER A 259 3.95 0.52 -6.23
C SER A 259 3.20 -0.06 -7.46
N SER A 260 1.93 -0.40 -7.30
CA SER A 260 1.07 -0.95 -8.37
C SER A 260 0.76 0.07 -9.47
N VAL A 261 0.46 -0.42 -10.67
CA VAL A 261 0.25 0.39 -11.89
C VAL A 261 -0.89 1.41 -11.79
N GLU A 262 -1.90 1.12 -10.97
CA GLU A 262 -3.02 2.02 -10.72
C GLU A 262 -2.65 3.23 -9.86
N ARG A 263 -1.42 3.31 -9.32
CA ARG A 263 -1.00 4.44 -8.47
C ARG A 263 0.40 4.94 -8.80
N ALA A 264 1.33 4.04 -9.09
CA ALA A 264 2.73 4.37 -9.33
C ALA A 264 2.96 4.83 -10.77
N HIS A 265 3.66 5.95 -10.92
CA HIS A 265 4.16 6.45 -12.19
C HIS A 265 5.68 6.52 -12.13
N LEU A 266 6.39 5.72 -12.95
CA LEU A 266 7.84 5.70 -12.96
C LEU A 266 8.40 7.10 -13.28
N LEU A 267 9.37 7.57 -12.49
CA LEU A 267 9.94 8.91 -12.64
C LEU A 267 10.61 9.08 -14.01
N ALA A 268 11.27 8.04 -14.53
CA ALA A 268 11.86 8.07 -15.87
C ALA A 268 10.79 8.32 -16.95
N ASP A 269 9.69 7.56 -16.93
CA ASP A 269 8.57 7.75 -17.87
C ASP A 269 7.93 9.13 -17.72
N VAL A 270 7.84 9.66 -16.49
CA VAL A 270 7.33 11.01 -16.23
C VAL A 270 8.20 12.08 -16.89
N ILE A 271 9.53 11.93 -16.79
CA ILE A 271 10.49 12.81 -17.45
C ILE A 271 10.34 12.73 -18.97
N ASP A 272 10.25 11.53 -19.53
CA ASP A 272 10.13 11.33 -20.98
C ASP A 272 8.81 11.89 -21.51
N ASN A 273 7.70 11.68 -20.80
CA ASN A 273 6.40 12.24 -21.14
C ASN A 273 6.43 13.77 -21.20
N LEU A 274 7.07 14.42 -20.23
CA LEU A 274 7.21 15.89 -20.18
C LEU A 274 8.18 16.44 -21.22
N ALA A 275 9.20 15.65 -21.60
CA ALA A 275 10.12 16.00 -22.67
C ALA A 275 9.44 15.96 -24.05
N VAL A 276 8.48 15.05 -24.23
CA VAL A 276 7.65 14.98 -25.46
C VAL A 276 6.58 16.07 -25.49
N ASP A 277 5.89 16.31 -24.36
CA ASP A 277 4.87 17.35 -24.24
C ASP A 277 4.94 18.01 -22.87
N SER A 278 5.33 19.28 -22.84
CA SER A 278 5.43 20.09 -21.61
C SER A 278 4.15 20.10 -20.77
N THR A 279 2.99 19.86 -21.38
CA THR A 279 1.68 19.86 -20.71
C THR A 279 1.00 18.48 -20.69
N PHE A 280 1.79 17.41 -20.82
CA PHE A 280 1.29 16.04 -20.93
C PHE A 280 0.30 15.68 -19.81
N TYR A 281 0.64 16.01 -18.56
CA TYR A 281 -0.17 15.68 -17.39
C TYR A 281 -1.43 16.53 -17.24
N GLN A 282 -1.55 17.63 -17.99
CA GLN A 282 -2.76 18.43 -18.10
C GLN A 282 -3.64 18.00 -19.30
N LYS A 283 -3.21 17.04 -20.11
CA LYS A 283 -3.97 16.55 -21.28
C LYS A 283 -4.45 15.12 -21.11
N ARG A 284 -3.62 14.27 -20.52
CA ARG A 284 -3.91 12.85 -20.30
C ARG A 284 -4.95 12.67 -19.18
N ALA A 285 -5.80 11.66 -19.34
CA ALA A 285 -6.57 11.12 -18.22
C ALA A 285 -5.69 10.21 -17.34
N LEU A 286 -5.75 10.39 -16.03
CA LEU A 286 -5.00 9.60 -15.05
C LEU A 286 -5.96 8.65 -14.34
N THR A 287 -5.55 7.40 -14.20
CA THR A 287 -6.35 6.37 -13.54
C THR A 287 -5.81 6.13 -12.14
N PHE A 288 -6.67 6.11 -11.13
CA PHE A 288 -6.28 5.82 -9.75
C PHE A 288 -7.39 5.12 -8.94
N PRO A 289 -7.04 4.32 -7.91
CA PRO A 289 -8.01 3.71 -7.03
C PRO A 289 -8.52 4.72 -5.99
N LEU A 290 -9.81 4.65 -5.68
CA LEU A 290 -10.41 5.27 -4.49
C LEU A 290 -11.28 4.25 -3.77
N ARG A 291 -11.26 4.28 -2.44
CA ARG A 291 -12.22 3.51 -1.64
C ARG A 291 -13.60 4.17 -1.68
N ALA A 292 -14.65 3.35 -1.59
CA ALA A 292 -16.03 3.81 -1.58
C ALA A 292 -16.36 4.77 -0.40
N ASP A 293 -15.60 4.68 0.70
CA ASP A 293 -15.78 5.53 1.88
C ASP A 293 -14.95 6.82 1.85
N GLU A 294 -14.03 6.98 0.88
CA GLU A 294 -13.21 8.18 0.76
C GLU A 294 -14.06 9.39 0.31
N PRO A 295 -13.86 10.58 0.92
CA PRO A 295 -14.61 11.78 0.55
C PRO A 295 -14.45 12.19 -0.93
N LEU A 296 -13.28 11.98 -1.53
CA LEU A 296 -13.04 12.28 -2.94
C LEU A 296 -13.90 11.39 -3.85
N PHE A 297 -14.09 10.11 -3.48
CA PHE A 297 -14.94 9.20 -4.26
C PHE A 297 -16.37 9.72 -4.35
N LYS A 298 -16.91 10.20 -3.21
CA LYS A 298 -18.24 10.83 -3.17
C LYS A 298 -18.34 12.03 -4.11
N LYS A 299 -17.27 12.82 -4.27
CA LYS A 299 -17.24 13.94 -5.24
C LYS A 299 -17.34 13.47 -6.69
N PHE A 300 -16.69 12.37 -7.04
CA PHE A 300 -16.85 11.76 -8.36
C PHE A 300 -18.26 11.18 -8.58
N GLN A 301 -18.86 10.57 -7.55
CA GLN A 301 -20.26 10.11 -7.61
C GLN A 301 -21.25 11.27 -7.79
N GLU A 302 -21.11 12.34 -7.00
CA GLU A 302 -21.94 13.55 -7.11
C GLU A 302 -21.86 14.19 -8.51
N ALA A 303 -20.70 14.06 -9.18
CA ALA A 303 -20.47 14.54 -10.54
C ALA A 303 -20.90 13.55 -11.64
N GLY A 304 -21.47 12.38 -11.28
CA GLY A 304 -21.90 11.36 -12.24
C GLY A 304 -20.77 10.70 -13.03
N LYS A 305 -19.57 10.59 -12.42
CA LYS A 305 -18.37 10.02 -13.04
C LYS A 305 -18.10 8.56 -12.63
N VAL A 306 -18.94 8.01 -11.74
CA VAL A 306 -18.93 6.63 -11.25
C VAL A 306 -20.35 6.10 -11.20
#